data_AF-A0A957USP3-F1
#
_entry.id   AF-A0A957USP3-F1
#
_cell.length_a   1.000
_cell.length_b   1.000
_cell.length_c   1.000
_cell.angle_alpha   90.00
_cell.angle_beta   90.00
_cell.angle_gamma   90.00
#
_symmetry.space_group_name_H-M   'P 1'
#
loop_
_entity.id
_entity.type
_entity.pdbx_description
1 polymer ?
#
loop_
_entity_poly.entity_id
_entity_poly.type
_entity_poly.pdbx_seq_one_letter_code
_entity_poly.pdbx_strand_id
1 'polypeptide(L)' 'MNENPPPAACPCCGYYTLTGAANYEVCPICFWEDIPQSDLYARSTSNRITLRKAQQNFADIGACEAEY' A
#
# COMPACT_ATOMS: atom_id res chain seq x y z
N MET A 1 23.88 -10.64 6.93
CA MET A 1 22.69 -9.75 6.85
C MET A 1 21.58 -10.65 6.33
N ASN A 2 20.48 -10.81 7.05
CA ASN A 2 19.40 -11.67 6.57
C ASN A 2 18.77 -11.00 5.34
N GLU A 3 18.85 -11.65 4.20
CA GLU A 3 18.47 -11.10 2.88
C GLU A 3 16.95 -11.08 2.65
N ASN A 4 16.15 -11.47 3.66
CA ASN A 4 14.69 -11.43 3.59
C ASN A 4 14.14 -10.57 4.74
N PRO A 5 13.55 -9.39 4.45
CA PRO A 5 12.82 -8.62 5.45
C PRO A 5 11.64 -9.44 6.00
N PRO A 6 11.18 -9.15 7.23
CA PRO A 6 9.97 -9.76 7.74
C PRO A 6 8.76 -9.32 6.91
N PRO A 7 7.73 -10.18 6.76
CA PRO A 7 6.47 -9.81 6.12
C PRO A 7 5.88 -8.53 6.74
N ALA A 8 5.30 -7.70 5.89
CA ALA A 8 4.75 -6.41 6.28
C ALA A 8 3.25 -6.33 6.00
N ALA A 9 2.55 -5.58 6.85
CA ALA A 9 1.17 -5.20 6.60
C ALA A 9 1.13 -4.13 5.52
N CYS A 10 0.22 -4.27 4.55
CA CYS A 10 -0.02 -3.23 3.56
C CYS A 10 -0.49 -1.95 4.28
N PRO A 11 0.13 -0.79 4.02
CA PRO A 11 -0.26 0.45 4.70
C PRO A 11 -1.68 0.93 4.33
N CYS A 12 -2.22 0.45 3.20
CA CYS A 12 -3.57 0.77 2.73
C CYS A 12 -4.63 -0.09 3.44
N CYS A 13 -4.57 -1.42 3.29
CA CYS A 13 -5.63 -2.32 3.79
C CYS A 13 -5.33 -2.98 5.13
N GLY A 14 -4.09 -2.90 5.63
CA GLY A 14 -3.66 -3.51 6.89
C GLY A 14 -3.43 -5.03 6.86
N TYR A 15 -3.72 -5.71 5.75
CA TYR A 15 -3.44 -7.15 5.62
C TYR A 15 -1.95 -7.43 5.40
N TYR A 16 -1.45 -8.52 5.98
CA TYR A 16 -0.08 -9.02 5.79
C TYR A 16 0.07 -9.70 4.42
N THR A 17 0.21 -8.89 3.38
CA THR A 17 0.34 -9.36 2.00
C THR A 17 1.70 -9.06 1.38
N LEU A 18 2.56 -8.32 2.08
CA LEU A 18 3.86 -7.88 1.56
C LEU A 18 4.95 -8.77 2.15
N THR A 19 5.95 -9.12 1.33
CA THR A 19 7.13 -9.88 1.78
C THR A 19 8.10 -8.99 2.54
N GLY A 20 8.01 -7.66 2.40
CA GLY A 20 8.69 -6.69 3.25
C GLY A 20 8.10 -5.29 3.13
N ALA A 21 8.50 -4.40 4.05
CA ALA A 21 8.05 -3.00 4.03
C ALA A 21 8.92 -2.14 3.10
N ALA A 22 8.29 -1.19 2.42
CA ALA A 22 8.88 -0.30 1.43
C ALA A 22 9.62 -1.03 0.29
N ASN A 23 9.08 -2.18 -0.13
CA ASN A 23 9.70 -3.06 -1.13
C ASN A 23 9.12 -2.93 -2.55
N TYR A 24 8.31 -1.90 -2.81
CA TYR A 24 7.64 -1.65 -4.10
C TYR A 24 6.70 -2.79 -4.54
N GLU A 25 6.21 -3.57 -3.58
CA GLU A 25 5.27 -4.66 -3.84
C GLU A 25 3.84 -4.13 -3.95
N VAL A 26 3.08 -4.63 -4.93
CA VAL A 26 1.65 -4.31 -5.06
C VAL A 26 0.85 -5.27 -4.19
N CYS A 27 0.05 -4.71 -3.26
CA CYS A 27 -0.86 -5.51 -2.46
C CYS A 27 -1.92 -6.20 -3.35
N PRO A 28 -2.04 -7.53 -3.37
CA PRO A 28 -3.01 -8.23 -4.20
C PRO A 28 -4.47 -8.08 -3.74
N ILE A 29 -4.69 -7.49 -2.56
CA ILE A 29 -6.04 -7.26 -2.00
C ILE A 29 -6.56 -5.89 -2.40
N CYS A 30 -5.77 -4.85 -2.17
CA CYS A 30 -6.23 -3.47 -2.39
C CYS A 30 -5.52 -2.76 -3.54
N PHE A 31 -4.52 -3.38 -4.18
CA PHE A 31 -3.78 -2.83 -5.32
C PHE A 31 -2.90 -1.61 -5.03
N TRP A 32 -2.67 -1.28 -3.76
CA TRP A 32 -1.71 -0.25 -3.36
C TRP A 32 -0.26 -0.74 -3.55
N GLU A 33 0.60 0.07 -4.18
CA GLU A 33 2.05 -0.21 -4.25
C GLU A 33 2.75 0.27 -2.97
N ASP A 34 3.45 -0.65 -2.31
CA ASP A 34 4.18 -0.40 -1.07
C ASP A 34 5.50 0.31 -1.32
N ILE A 35 5.41 1.62 -1.42
CA ILE A 35 6.54 2.51 -1.63
C ILE A 35 7.01 3.13 -0.30
N PRO A 36 8.28 3.52 -0.19
CA PRO A 36 8.78 4.28 0.96
C PRO A 36 8.13 5.69 0.97
N GLN A 37 6.93 5.80 1.54
CA GLN A 37 6.21 7.06 1.67
C GLN A 37 6.05 7.43 3.14
N SER A 38 6.53 8.62 3.50
CA SER A 38 6.50 9.15 4.85
C SER A 38 5.25 10.02 5.15
N ASP A 39 4.49 10.40 4.13
CA ASP A 39 3.37 11.34 4.26
C ASP A 39 2.06 10.74 3.73
N LEU A 40 1.07 10.61 4.62
CA LEU A 40 -0.27 10.07 4.33
C LEU A 40 -1.07 10.93 3.34
N TYR A 41 -0.68 12.19 3.15
CA TYR A 41 -1.37 13.18 2.33
C TYR A 41 -0.60 13.53 1.05
N ALA A 42 0.60 12.98 0.86
CA ALA A 42 1.34 13.11 -0.38
C ALA A 42 0.94 12.01 -1.36
N ARG A 43 0.92 12.36 -2.65
CA ARG A 43 0.87 11.39 -3.74
C ARG A 43 2.28 10.95 -4.06
N SER A 44 2.44 9.77 -4.66
CA SER A 44 3.71 9.36 -5.23
C SER A 44 3.63 9.26 -6.74
N THR A 45 4.74 8.88 -7.36
CA THR A 45 4.79 8.58 -8.79
C THR A 45 3.98 7.32 -9.14
N SER A 46 4.00 6.30 -8.27
CA SER A 46 3.32 5.03 -8.50
C SER A 46 1.84 5.05 -8.09
N ASN A 47 1.53 5.71 -6.98
CA ASN A 47 0.18 5.84 -6.45
C ASN A 47 -0.38 7.23 -6.76
N ARG A 48 -1.44 7.29 -7.55
CA ARG A 48 -2.01 8.56 -8.06
C ARG A 48 -2.83 9.32 -7.03
N ILE A 49 -3.11 8.68 -5.90
CA ILE A 49 -3.81 9.25 -4.75
C ILE A 49 -2.96 9.16 -3.48
N THR A 50 -3.43 9.81 -2.42
CA THR A 50 -2.75 9.78 -1.12
C THR A 50 -3.05 8.48 -0.39
N LEU A 51 -2.16 8.05 0.50
CA LEU A 51 -2.39 6.85 1.31
C LEU A 51 -3.68 6.97 2.14
N ARG A 52 -3.97 8.15 2.69
CA ARG A 52 -5.24 8.38 3.39
C ARG A 52 -6.45 8.17 2.48
N LYS A 53 -6.40 8.66 1.24
CA LYS A 53 -7.50 8.45 0.30
C LYS A 53 -7.63 6.98 -0.09
N ALA A 54 -6.51 6.26 -0.22
CA ALA A 54 -6.51 4.84 -0.50
C ALA A 54 -7.12 4.02 0.65
N GLN A 55 -6.79 4.36 1.90
CA GLN A 55 -7.39 3.74 3.09
C GLN A 55 -8.91 3.97 3.14
N GLN A 56 -9.37 5.18 2.81
CA GLN A 56 -10.80 5.48 2.72
C GLN A 56 -11.48 4.67 1.62
N ASN A 57 -10.89 4.66 0.42
CA ASN A 57 -11.41 3.87 -0.70
C ASN A 57 -11.45 2.38 -0.33
N PHE A 58 -10.43 1.85 0.34
CA PHE A 58 -10.42 0.45 0.74
C PHE A 58 -11.59 0.14 1.70
N ALA A 59 -11.88 1.04 2.64
CA ALA A 59 -13.04 0.89 3.53
C ALA A 59 -14.38 0.96 2.77
N ASP A 60 -14.47 1.77 1.72
CA ASP A 60 -15.72 2.02 0.98
C ASP A 60 -15.98 0.98 -0.13
N ILE A 61 -14.94 0.57 -0.85
CA ILE A 61 -15.05 -0.22 -2.10
C ILE A 61 -14.13 -1.46 -2.13
N GLY A 62 -13.30 -1.69 -1.12
CA GLY A 62 -12.41 -2.86 -1.06
C GLY A 62 -11.15 -2.77 -1.91
N ALA A 63 -10.89 -1.62 -2.56
CA ALA A 63 -9.71 -1.34 -3.37
C ALA A 63 -9.13 0.05 -3.04
N CYS A 64 -7.85 0.28 -3.37
CA CYS A 64 -7.20 1.57 -3.13
C CYS A 64 -7.76 2.67 -4.02
N GLU A 65 -8.19 2.37 -5.24
CA GLU A 65 -8.83 3.28 -6.19
C GLU A 65 -9.96 2.54 -6.91
N ALA A 66 -10.97 3.27 -7.39
CA ALA A 66 -12.15 2.66 -8.04
C ALA A 66 -11.86 2.03 -9.41
N GLU A 67 -10.67 2.27 -9.96
CA GLU A 67 -10.22 1.70 -11.24
C GLU A 67 -9.65 0.28 -11.09
N TYR A 68 -9.53 -0.24 -9.85
CA TYR A 68 -8.99 -1.56 -9.53
C TYR A 68 -10.03 -2.50 -8.93
#